data_AF-A0A1I8G940-F1
#
_entry.id   AF-A0A1I8G940-F1
#
_cell.length_a   1.000
_cell.length_b   1.000
_cell.length_c   1.000
_cell.angle_alpha   90.00
_cell.angle_beta   90.00
_cell.angle_gamma   90.00
#
_symmetry.space_group_name_H-M   'P 1'
#
loop_
_entity.id
_entity.type
_entity.pdbx_description
1 polymer ?
#
loop_
_entity_poly.entity_id
_entity_poly.type
_entity_poly.pdbx_seq_one_letter_code
_entity_poly.pdbx_strand_id
1 'polypeptide(L)'
;TATRHVNTSWCFACLRSGGLSGCQRCPASCHIACLPDSPSAAPAVAPFTCAPCRLSWQPRCGDIVWVKVGPFRWWPCEILLAQHAPENIQRLGRQLGTFPVRFFGTDEYYWVSLARLFPFKDGDLGESAAAAAGSAGTETAELMDKFNEGVALAQEAWRLSLLGELSAVPQPVSADSDQPLPPAPTGQEPQLQQAEASASSLMAKCDCQRRGRHCGELDGCANRLAGIECHPAACGPGCLNQRLSRFGWLIGAV
;
A
#
# COMPACT_ATOMS: atom_id res chain seq x y z
N THR A 1 12.86 -5.29 -21.20
CA THR A 1 13.36 -3.91 -20.98
C THR A 1 12.88 -3.43 -19.63
N ALA A 2 13.79 -3.01 -18.74
CA ALA A 2 13.42 -2.45 -17.44
C ALA A 2 12.56 -1.20 -17.65
N THR A 3 11.48 -1.04 -16.89
CA THR A 3 10.66 0.17 -16.92
C THR A 3 11.52 1.36 -16.54
N ARG A 4 11.69 2.31 -17.48
CA ARG A 4 12.40 3.56 -17.22
C ARG A 4 11.74 4.27 -16.03
N HIS A 5 12.55 4.56 -15.01
CA HIS A 5 12.18 5.35 -13.84
C HIS A 5 11.84 6.78 -14.27
N VAL A 6 10.79 7.34 -13.66
CA VAL A 6 10.26 8.66 -13.97
C VAL A 6 10.14 9.44 -12.68
N ASN A 7 10.49 10.72 -12.70
CA ASN A 7 10.24 11.65 -11.60
C ASN A 7 9.18 12.67 -11.99
N THR A 8 8.44 13.17 -11.01
CA THR A 8 7.48 14.27 -11.21
C THR A 8 8.21 15.58 -11.46
N SER A 9 7.57 16.48 -12.21
CA SER A 9 8.09 17.82 -12.51
C SER A 9 7.69 18.86 -11.45
N TRP A 10 7.02 18.45 -10.38
CA TRP A 10 6.63 19.26 -9.23
C TRP A 10 7.11 18.66 -7.91
N CYS A 11 7.25 19.53 -6.92
CA CYS A 11 7.62 19.18 -5.55
C CYS A 11 6.44 18.56 -4.79
N PHE A 12 6.62 17.41 -4.15
CA PHE A 12 5.58 16.76 -3.34
C PHE A 12 5.22 17.51 -2.06
N ALA A 13 6.03 18.48 -1.65
CA ALA A 13 5.78 19.27 -0.45
C ALA A 13 5.09 20.60 -0.74
N CYS A 14 5.40 21.24 -1.88
CA CYS A 14 4.90 22.59 -2.18
C CYS A 14 4.21 22.73 -3.54
N LEU A 15 4.11 21.65 -4.32
CA LEU A 15 3.49 21.55 -5.64
C LEU A 15 4.07 22.47 -6.73
N ARG A 16 5.19 23.15 -6.46
CA ARG A 16 5.89 23.99 -7.46
C ARG A 16 6.94 23.21 -8.24
N SER A 17 7.23 23.68 -9.45
CA SER A 17 8.26 23.14 -10.35
C SER A 17 9.61 23.86 -10.19
N GLY A 18 10.64 23.34 -10.88
CA GLY A 18 11.99 23.94 -10.97
C GLY A 18 12.93 23.60 -9.80
N GLY A 19 14.19 23.28 -10.08
CA GLY A 19 15.20 23.02 -9.03
C GLY A 19 14.93 21.80 -8.14
N LEU A 20 14.31 20.76 -8.70
CA LEU A 20 13.86 19.57 -7.98
C LEU A 20 14.94 18.49 -7.88
N SER A 21 14.93 17.77 -6.77
CA SER A 21 15.70 16.53 -6.58
C SER A 21 14.77 15.33 -6.72
N GLY A 22 15.05 14.46 -7.68
CA GLY A 22 14.27 13.25 -7.95
C GLY A 22 14.68 12.08 -7.05
N CYS A 23 13.70 11.39 -6.45
CA CYS A 23 13.93 10.18 -5.68
C CYS A 23 14.37 9.05 -6.60
N GLN A 24 15.37 8.25 -6.21
CA GLN A 24 15.86 7.12 -7.03
C GLN A 24 14.94 5.89 -7.06
N ARG A 25 13.95 5.80 -6.17
CA ARG A 25 13.14 4.58 -5.98
C ARG A 25 11.68 4.73 -6.37
N CYS A 26 11.18 5.96 -6.41
CA CYS A 26 9.80 6.27 -6.78
C CYS A 26 9.75 7.58 -7.56
N PRO A 27 8.57 7.98 -8.06
CA PRO A 27 8.43 9.19 -8.83
C PRO A 27 8.57 10.51 -8.07
N ALA A 28 8.61 10.47 -6.73
CA ALA A 28 8.62 11.69 -5.94
C ALA A 28 9.81 12.61 -6.27
N SER A 29 9.50 13.89 -6.49
CA SER A 29 10.46 14.98 -6.57
C SER A 29 10.22 15.96 -5.43
N CYS A 30 11.28 16.49 -4.83
CA CYS A 30 11.18 17.53 -3.80
C CYS A 30 12.26 18.60 -4.00
N HIS A 31 11.97 19.83 -3.58
CA HIS A 31 13.03 20.79 -3.29
C HIS A 31 13.76 20.35 -2.02
N ILE A 32 15.09 20.47 -1.99
CA ILE A 32 15.88 20.18 -0.78
C ILE A 32 15.39 21.03 0.40
N ALA A 33 15.09 22.31 0.15
CA ALA A 33 14.57 23.24 1.14
C ALA A 33 13.16 22.90 1.66
N CYS A 34 12.40 22.04 0.98
CA CYS A 34 11.08 21.60 1.43
C CYS A 34 11.11 20.28 2.23
N LEU A 35 12.30 19.73 2.51
CA LEU A 35 12.43 18.51 3.28
C LEU A 35 12.35 18.82 4.79
N PRO A 36 11.69 17.96 5.62
CA PRO A 36 11.58 18.18 7.07
C PRO A 36 12.94 18.30 7.77
N ASP A 37 13.89 17.47 7.34
CA ASP A 37 15.26 17.44 7.85
C ASP A 37 16.21 18.18 6.91
N SER A 38 15.78 19.30 6.30
CA SER A 38 16.54 20.03 5.29
C SER A 38 17.99 20.18 5.75
N PRO A 39 18.96 19.45 5.16
CA PRO A 39 20.34 19.63 5.54
C PRO A 39 20.71 21.05 5.12
N SER A 40 21.24 21.84 6.05
CA SER A 40 21.63 23.24 5.81
C SER A 40 22.65 23.41 4.68
N ALA A 41 23.26 22.30 4.24
CA ALA A 41 24.02 22.17 3.02
C ALA A 41 23.55 20.92 2.26
N ALA A 42 23.35 21.04 0.94
CA ALA A 42 23.12 19.90 0.08
C ALA A 42 24.26 18.88 0.25
N PRO A 43 23.99 17.59 0.53
CA PRO A 43 25.03 16.59 0.45
C PRO A 43 25.42 16.47 -1.02
N ALA A 44 26.56 17.08 -1.39
CA ALA A 44 27.01 17.23 -2.78
C ALA A 44 27.29 15.91 -3.53
N VAL A 45 27.00 14.75 -2.94
CA VAL A 45 27.43 13.45 -3.50
C VAL A 45 26.39 12.32 -3.33
N ALA A 46 25.36 12.47 -2.50
CA ALA A 46 24.43 11.38 -2.24
C ALA A 46 23.15 11.49 -3.09
N PRO A 47 22.73 10.41 -3.78
CA PRO A 47 21.48 10.43 -4.53
C PRO A 47 20.27 10.60 -3.59
N PHE A 48 19.39 11.54 -3.92
CA PHE A 48 18.21 11.83 -3.10
C PHE A 48 17.25 10.63 -3.02
N THR A 49 16.78 10.34 -1.81
CA THR A 49 15.72 9.35 -1.54
C THR A 49 14.66 9.99 -0.67
N CYS A 50 13.40 10.01 -1.11
CA CYS A 50 12.29 10.63 -0.37
C CYS A 50 11.95 9.87 0.92
N ALA A 51 11.27 10.53 1.86
CA ALA A 51 10.93 9.95 3.17
C ALA A 51 10.17 8.62 3.08
N PRO A 52 9.11 8.47 2.25
CA PRO A 52 8.43 7.18 2.08
C PRO A 52 9.37 6.05 1.67
N CYS A 53 10.30 6.32 0.74
CA CYS A 53 11.27 5.31 0.29
C CYS A 53 12.35 5.00 1.34
N ARG A 54 12.72 5.98 2.19
CA ARG A 54 13.62 5.73 3.34
C ARG A 54 12.95 4.86 4.39
N LEU A 55 11.65 5.08 4.63
CA LEU A 55 10.83 4.28 5.53
C LEU A 55 10.37 2.95 4.92
N SER A 56 10.83 2.62 3.71
CA SER A 56 10.49 1.39 3.00
C SER A 56 8.97 1.19 2.85
N TRP A 57 8.25 2.27 2.57
CA TRP A 57 6.83 2.19 2.21
C TRP A 57 6.65 1.23 1.02
N GLN A 58 5.65 0.36 1.14
CA GLN A 58 5.29 -0.61 0.13
C GLN A 58 3.81 -0.42 -0.21
N PRO A 59 3.45 -0.31 -1.49
CA PRO A 59 2.06 -0.30 -1.93
C PRO A 59 1.37 -1.63 -1.62
N ARG A 60 0.06 -1.56 -1.45
CA ARG A 60 -0.76 -2.67 -0.96
C ARG A 60 -2.02 -2.74 -1.79
N CYS A 61 -2.61 -3.94 -1.89
CA CYS A 61 -3.95 -4.06 -2.48
C CYS A 61 -4.93 -3.14 -1.74
N GLY A 62 -5.76 -2.45 -2.50
CA GLY A 62 -6.72 -1.44 -2.03
C GLY A 62 -6.12 -0.05 -1.81
N ASP A 63 -4.79 0.11 -1.87
CA ASP A 63 -4.20 1.45 -1.80
C ASP A 63 -4.59 2.25 -3.05
N ILE A 64 -5.00 3.49 -2.83
CA ILE A 64 -5.28 4.47 -3.88
C ILE A 64 -3.98 5.17 -4.23
N VAL A 65 -3.63 5.20 -5.52
CA VAL A 65 -2.33 5.67 -6.03
C VAL A 65 -2.48 6.49 -7.30
N TRP A 66 -1.54 7.40 -7.54
CA TRP A 66 -1.34 8.01 -8.85
C TRP A 66 -0.40 7.15 -9.69
N VAL A 67 -0.72 6.93 -10.95
CA VAL A 67 0.05 6.09 -11.88
C VAL A 67 0.42 6.86 -13.15
N LYS A 68 1.65 6.65 -13.65
CA LYS A 68 2.12 7.16 -14.94
C LYS A 68 2.27 6.04 -15.96
N VAL A 69 1.51 6.11 -17.05
CA VAL A 69 1.66 5.23 -18.21
C VAL A 69 2.00 6.05 -19.44
N GLY A 70 3.11 5.70 -20.10
CA GLY A 70 3.51 6.33 -21.37
C GLY A 70 3.54 7.86 -21.31
N PRO A 71 3.03 8.55 -22.35
CA PRO A 71 2.96 10.01 -22.39
C PRO A 71 1.74 10.59 -21.66
N PHE A 72 0.74 9.79 -21.30
CA PHE A 72 -0.51 10.24 -20.69
C PHE A 72 -0.31 10.94 -19.34
N ARG A 73 -1.27 11.75 -18.92
CA ARG A 73 -1.26 12.39 -17.60
C ARG A 73 -1.19 11.37 -16.46
N TRP A 74 -0.87 11.84 -15.26
CA TRP A 74 -0.97 11.00 -14.07
C TRP A 74 -2.43 10.67 -13.79
N TRP A 75 -2.76 9.40 -13.64
CA TRP A 75 -4.13 8.92 -13.48
C TRP A 75 -4.35 8.25 -12.12
N PRO A 76 -5.48 8.49 -11.44
CA PRO A 76 -5.77 7.85 -10.16
C PRO A 76 -6.19 6.39 -10.35
N CYS A 77 -5.61 5.49 -9.56
CA CYS A 77 -5.83 4.06 -9.66
C CYS A 77 -5.96 3.40 -8.28
N GLU A 78 -6.55 2.22 -8.26
CA GLU A 78 -6.55 1.30 -7.12
C GLU A 78 -5.62 0.10 -7.42
N ILE A 79 -4.81 -0.31 -6.45
CA ILE A 79 -3.98 -1.51 -6.56
C ILE A 79 -4.82 -2.75 -6.27
N LEU A 80 -4.70 -3.77 -7.12
CA LEU A 80 -5.45 -5.02 -6.99
C LEU A 80 -4.56 -6.18 -6.55
N LEU A 81 -5.18 -7.22 -6.01
CA LEU A 81 -4.57 -8.55 -5.98
C LEU A 81 -4.48 -9.10 -7.42
N ALA A 82 -3.39 -9.77 -7.73
CA ALA A 82 -3.16 -10.33 -9.06
C ALA A 82 -4.33 -11.20 -9.57
N GLN A 83 -4.92 -12.00 -8.69
CA GLN A 83 -6.06 -12.88 -9.00
C GLN A 83 -7.38 -12.13 -9.25
N HIS A 84 -7.49 -10.87 -8.80
CA HIS A 84 -8.68 -10.04 -9.00
C HIS A 84 -8.60 -9.21 -10.29
N ALA A 85 -7.44 -9.17 -10.96
CA ALA A 85 -7.34 -8.57 -12.27
C ALA A 85 -8.13 -9.40 -13.31
N PRO A 86 -8.72 -8.79 -14.34
CA PRO A 86 -9.36 -9.54 -15.42
C PRO A 86 -8.42 -10.54 -16.08
N GLU A 87 -8.96 -11.66 -16.59
CA GLU A 87 -8.15 -12.79 -17.07
C GLU A 87 -7.20 -12.40 -18.23
N ASN A 88 -7.64 -11.50 -19.11
CA ASN A 88 -6.78 -10.93 -20.16
C ASN A 88 -5.58 -10.18 -19.58
N ILE A 89 -5.75 -9.48 -18.45
CA ILE A 89 -4.68 -8.78 -17.75
C ILE A 89 -3.76 -9.76 -17.01
N GLN A 90 -4.32 -10.80 -16.38
CA GLN A 90 -3.51 -11.84 -15.74
C GLN A 90 -2.57 -12.55 -16.72
N ARG A 91 -3.03 -12.73 -17.97
CA ARG A 91 -2.25 -13.33 -19.05
C ARG A 91 -1.23 -12.40 -19.71
N LEU A 92 -1.30 -11.08 -19.47
CA LEU A 92 -0.25 -10.16 -19.96
C LEU A 92 1.08 -10.50 -19.28
N GLY A 93 2.17 -10.45 -20.06
CA GLY A 93 3.51 -10.71 -19.56
C GLY A 93 3.87 -9.77 -18.40
N ARG A 94 3.82 -10.29 -17.17
CA ARG A 94 4.16 -9.57 -15.94
C ARG A 94 5.68 -9.49 -15.78
N GLN A 95 6.19 -8.31 -15.47
CA GLN A 95 7.57 -8.16 -14.96
C GLN A 95 7.60 -8.37 -13.45
N LEU A 96 8.70 -8.94 -12.95
CA LEU A 96 8.91 -9.07 -11.51
C LEU A 96 8.83 -7.69 -10.82
N GLY A 97 8.16 -7.63 -9.66
CA GLY A 97 7.96 -6.36 -8.94
C GLY A 97 6.93 -5.42 -9.56
N THR A 98 6.01 -5.95 -10.37
CA THR A 98 4.83 -5.22 -10.85
C THR A 98 3.55 -5.78 -10.25
N PHE A 99 2.55 -4.91 -10.12
CA PHE A 99 1.22 -5.23 -9.61
C PHE A 99 0.14 -4.65 -10.52
N PRO A 100 -1.05 -5.27 -10.57
CA PRO A 100 -2.14 -4.77 -11.38
C PRO A 100 -2.81 -3.59 -10.68
N VAL A 101 -3.20 -2.61 -11.48
CA VAL A 101 -4.02 -1.48 -11.04
C VAL A 101 -5.27 -1.39 -11.88
N ARG A 102 -6.36 -0.89 -11.28
CA ARG A 102 -7.58 -0.47 -11.97
C ARG A 102 -7.64 1.06 -12.01
N PHE A 103 -7.91 1.63 -13.17
CA PHE A 103 -8.01 3.07 -13.39
C PHE A 103 -9.40 3.55 -12.98
N PHE A 104 -9.48 4.55 -12.10
CA PHE A 104 -10.77 5.15 -11.75
C PHE A 104 -11.35 5.91 -12.95
N GLY A 105 -12.65 5.82 -13.17
CA GLY A 105 -13.38 6.50 -14.25
C GLY A 105 -13.41 5.74 -15.59
N THR A 106 -12.36 4.98 -15.94
CA THR A 106 -12.34 4.17 -17.18
C THR A 106 -12.48 2.67 -16.94
N ASP A 107 -12.24 2.19 -15.72
CA ASP A 107 -12.17 0.76 -15.38
C ASP A 107 -11.23 -0.06 -16.27
N GLU A 108 -10.21 0.61 -16.82
CA GLU A 108 -9.11 -0.05 -17.50
C GLU A 108 -8.10 -0.61 -16.48
N TYR A 109 -7.23 -1.51 -16.94
CA TYR A 109 -6.30 -2.22 -16.08
C TYR A 109 -4.89 -2.25 -16.68
N TYR A 110 -3.88 -2.19 -15.82
CA TYR A 110 -2.48 -2.25 -16.26
C TYR A 110 -1.56 -2.82 -15.19
N TRP A 111 -0.44 -3.43 -15.61
CA TRP A 111 0.64 -3.83 -14.71
C TRP A 111 1.63 -2.69 -14.53
N VAL A 112 1.81 -2.22 -13.29
CA VAL A 112 2.68 -1.08 -12.97
C VAL A 112 3.79 -1.46 -12.00
N SER A 113 4.97 -0.85 -12.15
CA SER A 113 6.09 -0.96 -11.21
C SER A 113 6.12 0.22 -10.23
N LEU A 114 6.71 0.03 -9.04
CA LEU A 114 6.95 1.09 -8.03
C LEU A 114 7.55 2.39 -8.58
N ALA A 115 8.39 2.28 -9.61
CA ALA A 115 9.02 3.43 -10.27
C ALA A 115 8.05 4.36 -11.02
N ARG A 116 6.75 4.03 -11.07
CA ARG A 116 5.72 4.74 -11.86
C ARG A 116 4.45 5.05 -11.09
N LEU A 117 4.50 4.95 -9.77
CA LEU A 117 3.37 5.27 -8.91
C LEU A 117 3.80 5.90 -7.61
N PHE A 118 2.88 6.63 -7.00
CA PHE A 118 3.02 7.16 -5.66
C PHE A 118 1.64 7.21 -4.97
N PRO A 119 1.61 7.25 -3.62
CA PRO A 119 0.36 7.29 -2.87
C PRO A 119 -0.54 8.45 -3.30
N PHE A 120 -1.84 8.20 -3.40
CA PHE A 120 -2.82 9.25 -3.58
C PHE A 120 -2.95 10.06 -2.28
N LYS A 121 -3.11 11.37 -2.41
CA LYS A 121 -3.52 12.28 -1.35
C LYS A 121 -4.47 13.30 -1.92
N ASP A 122 -5.38 13.77 -1.08
CA ASP A 122 -6.26 14.85 -1.49
C ASP A 122 -5.46 16.13 -1.76
N GLY A 123 -5.81 16.83 -2.84
CA GLY A 123 -5.08 18.00 -3.33
C GLY A 123 -3.80 17.71 -4.14
N ASP A 124 -3.34 16.46 -4.25
CA ASP A 124 -2.21 16.08 -5.11
C ASP A 124 -2.63 16.02 -6.59
N LEU A 125 -2.99 17.17 -7.17
CA LEU A 125 -3.27 17.25 -8.60
C LEU A 125 -2.00 17.51 -9.44
N GLY A 126 -0.88 17.94 -8.85
CA GLY A 126 0.41 18.05 -9.57
C GLY A 126 0.31 18.67 -10.98
N GLU A 127 0.93 18.01 -11.98
CA GLU A 127 0.72 18.32 -13.41
C GLU A 127 -0.69 18.00 -13.92
N SER A 128 -1.48 17.17 -13.26
CA SER A 128 -2.87 16.88 -13.67
C SER A 128 -3.79 18.11 -13.59
N ALA A 129 -3.45 19.12 -12.78
CA ALA A 129 -4.07 20.45 -12.83
C ALA A 129 -3.43 21.35 -13.91
N ALA A 130 -2.10 21.31 -14.07
CA ALA A 130 -1.37 22.15 -15.03
C ALA A 130 -1.49 21.70 -16.50
N ALA A 131 -1.69 20.40 -16.75
CA ALA A 131 -1.89 19.82 -18.07
C ALA A 131 -3.24 20.23 -18.67
N ALA A 132 -4.21 20.66 -17.84
CA ALA A 132 -5.43 21.32 -18.32
C ALA A 132 -5.14 22.70 -18.96
N ALA A 133 -3.99 23.32 -18.66
CA ALA A 133 -3.62 24.64 -19.16
C ALA A 133 -2.50 24.63 -20.23
N GLY A 134 -1.77 23.51 -20.43
CA GLY A 134 -0.56 23.53 -21.25
C GLY A 134 -0.20 22.27 -22.03
N SER A 135 -1.00 21.19 -21.98
CA SER A 135 -0.74 20.02 -22.82
C SER A 135 -1.32 20.22 -24.22
N ALA A 136 -0.45 20.44 -25.20
CA ALA A 136 -0.75 20.37 -26.63
C ALA A 136 -0.99 18.91 -27.11
N GLY A 137 -1.71 18.11 -26.32
CA GLY A 137 -1.94 16.69 -26.55
C GLY A 137 -3.40 16.38 -26.85
N THR A 138 -3.63 15.43 -27.74
CA THR A 138 -4.90 14.84 -28.20
C THR A 138 -5.71 14.16 -27.08
N GLU A 139 -6.05 14.86 -26.00
CA GLU A 139 -7.02 14.37 -25.00
C GLU A 139 -8.42 14.89 -25.37
N THR A 140 -9.35 13.98 -25.61
CA THR A 140 -10.73 14.32 -25.95
C THR A 140 -11.48 14.86 -24.72
N ALA A 141 -12.54 15.64 -24.94
CA ALA A 141 -13.42 16.08 -23.85
C ALA A 141 -13.94 14.89 -23.03
N GLU A 142 -14.28 13.79 -23.70
CA GLU A 142 -14.72 12.54 -23.05
C GLU A 142 -13.67 11.97 -22.10
N LEU A 143 -12.38 11.95 -22.50
CA LEU A 143 -11.30 11.49 -21.61
C LEU A 143 -11.08 12.44 -20.43
N MET A 144 -11.28 13.75 -20.63
CA MET A 144 -11.23 14.73 -19.55
C MET A 144 -12.37 14.52 -18.54
N ASP A 145 -13.58 14.22 -19.01
CA ASP A 145 -14.73 13.90 -18.15
C ASP A 145 -14.48 12.63 -17.34
N LYS A 146 -13.97 11.57 -17.99
CA LYS A 146 -13.56 10.34 -17.32
C LYS A 146 -12.45 10.57 -16.30
N PHE A 147 -11.50 11.47 -16.60
CA PHE A 147 -10.45 11.84 -15.66
C PHE A 147 -11.05 12.51 -14.41
N ASN A 148 -11.93 13.50 -14.59
CA ASN A 148 -12.55 14.23 -13.49
C ASN A 148 -13.40 13.31 -12.61
N GLU A 149 -14.21 12.45 -13.23
CA GLU A 149 -14.95 11.41 -12.53
C GLU A 149 -14.02 10.46 -11.76
N GLY A 150 -12.93 10.03 -12.41
CA GLY A 150 -11.94 9.16 -11.81
C GLY A 150 -11.27 9.77 -10.57
N VAL A 151 -10.94 11.07 -10.61
CA VAL A 151 -10.41 11.79 -9.44
C VAL A 151 -11.43 11.82 -8.30
N ALA A 152 -12.70 12.13 -8.59
CA ALA A 152 -13.75 12.17 -7.57
C ALA A 152 -13.96 10.80 -6.90
N LEU A 153 -13.99 9.73 -7.68
CA LEU A 153 -14.10 8.36 -7.17
C LEU A 153 -12.88 7.97 -6.33
N ALA A 154 -11.68 8.35 -6.75
CA ALA A 154 -10.46 8.08 -6.03
C ALA A 154 -10.38 8.84 -4.70
N GLN A 155 -10.83 10.10 -4.66
CA GLN A 155 -10.92 10.89 -3.43
C GLN A 155 -11.83 10.21 -2.41
N GLU A 156 -13.01 9.74 -2.83
CA GLU A 156 -13.93 9.06 -1.94
C GLU A 156 -13.38 7.70 -1.45
N ALA A 157 -12.82 6.90 -2.36
CA ALA A 157 -12.19 5.63 -2.01
C ALA A 157 -11.03 5.82 -1.02
N TRP A 158 -10.22 6.86 -1.23
CA TRP A 158 -9.12 7.22 -0.33
C TRP A 158 -9.66 7.62 1.04
N ARG A 159 -10.67 8.49 1.11
CA ARG A 159 -11.32 8.94 2.35
C ARG A 159 -11.88 7.75 3.16
N LEU A 160 -12.54 6.81 2.50
CA LEU A 160 -13.05 5.59 3.12
C LEU A 160 -11.93 4.70 3.64
N SER A 161 -10.81 4.61 2.93
CA SER A 161 -9.63 3.85 3.37
C SER A 161 -9.08 4.40 4.69
N LEU A 162 -8.97 5.73 4.85
CA LEU A 162 -8.56 6.33 6.13
C LEU A 162 -9.54 6.01 7.26
N LEU A 163 -10.86 6.06 7.00
CA LEU A 163 -11.86 5.72 8.00
C LEU A 163 -11.78 4.26 8.44
N GLY A 164 -11.52 3.34 7.51
CA GLY A 164 -11.27 1.94 7.82
C GLY A 164 -10.03 1.74 8.69
N GLU A 165 -8.94 2.46 8.41
CA GLU A 165 -7.73 2.45 9.25
C GLU A 165 -7.99 3.01 10.66
N LEU A 166 -8.85 4.03 10.81
CA LEU A 166 -9.24 4.59 12.12
C LEU A 166 -10.16 3.65 12.92
N SER A 167 -11.05 2.92 12.25
CA SER A 167 -11.93 1.91 12.89
C SER A 167 -11.15 0.67 13.34
N ALA A 168 -10.04 0.35 12.66
CA ALA A 168 -9.14 -0.73 13.06
C ALA A 168 -8.27 -0.39 14.29
N VAL A 169 -8.29 0.86 14.78
CA VAL A 169 -7.72 1.23 16.08
C VAL A 169 -8.71 0.82 17.19
N PRO A 170 -8.33 -0.01 18.18
CA PRO A 170 -9.22 -0.38 19.27
C PRO A 170 -9.71 0.86 20.00
N GLN A 171 -11.03 1.08 20.00
CA GLN A 171 -11.66 2.09 20.86
C GLN A 171 -11.41 1.69 22.32
N PRO A 172 -10.95 2.60 23.19
CA PRO A 172 -10.84 2.31 24.62
C PRO A 172 -12.25 2.05 25.15
N VAL A 173 -12.53 0.81 25.54
CA VAL A 173 -13.76 0.44 26.23
C VAL A 173 -13.81 1.20 27.56
N SER A 174 -14.71 2.17 27.67
CA SER A 174 -15.08 2.76 28.95
C SER A 174 -15.85 1.72 29.75
N ALA A 175 -15.25 1.25 30.83
CA ALA A 175 -15.92 0.48 31.87
C ALA A 175 -16.92 1.38 32.60
N ASP A 176 -18.18 0.98 32.66
CA ASP A 176 -19.11 1.48 33.67
C ASP A 176 -19.81 0.30 34.35
N SER A 177 -20.16 0.51 35.62
CA SER A 177 -19.96 -0.43 36.73
C SER A 177 -21.18 -1.28 37.11
N ASP A 178 -20.87 -2.27 37.96
CA ASP A 178 -21.70 -2.88 39.01
C ASP A 178 -22.85 -3.84 38.65
N GLN A 179 -22.56 -5.15 38.73
CA GLN A 179 -23.44 -6.10 39.42
C GLN A 179 -22.63 -7.23 40.12
N PRO A 180 -22.99 -7.65 41.36
CA PRO A 180 -22.20 -8.64 42.12
C PRO A 180 -22.40 -10.09 41.62
N LEU A 181 -21.30 -10.83 41.49
CA LEU A 181 -21.28 -12.25 41.15
C LEU A 181 -21.72 -13.15 42.34
N PRO A 182 -22.60 -14.15 42.13
CA PRO A 182 -22.88 -15.20 43.12
C PRO A 182 -21.75 -16.27 43.16
N PRO A 183 -21.62 -17.04 44.26
CA PRO A 183 -20.43 -17.85 44.53
C PRO A 183 -20.39 -19.13 43.68
N ALA A 184 -19.17 -19.54 43.33
CA ALA A 184 -18.86 -20.68 42.49
C ALA A 184 -19.29 -22.03 43.12
N PRO A 185 -19.92 -22.95 42.36
CA PRO A 185 -19.94 -24.34 42.72
C PRO A 185 -18.66 -25.03 42.24
N THR A 186 -17.94 -25.57 43.22
CA THR A 186 -16.90 -26.59 43.05
C THR A 186 -17.44 -27.83 42.33
N GLY A 187 -16.70 -28.31 41.34
CA GLY A 187 -16.72 -29.73 40.97
C GLY A 187 -16.90 -30.00 39.48
N GLN A 188 -15.87 -30.63 38.92
CA GLN A 188 -15.81 -31.35 37.64
C GLN A 188 -15.48 -30.49 36.41
N GLU A 189 -14.20 -30.51 36.04
CA GLU A 189 -13.73 -30.19 34.69
C GLU A 189 -14.31 -31.21 33.67
N PRO A 190 -14.98 -30.75 32.60
CA PRO A 190 -15.11 -31.52 31.38
C PRO A 190 -14.21 -30.88 30.31
N GLN A 191 -13.03 -31.48 30.15
CA GLN A 191 -12.19 -31.55 28.94
C GLN A 191 -12.42 -30.49 27.84
N LEU A 192 -11.78 -29.32 27.98
CA LEU A 192 -11.35 -28.51 26.83
C LEU A 192 -10.07 -29.12 26.24
N GLN A 193 -10.13 -30.34 25.70
CA GLN A 193 -8.98 -30.94 24.99
C GLN A 193 -9.33 -31.36 23.55
N GLN A 194 -10.58 -31.16 23.12
CA GLN A 194 -11.05 -31.64 21.81
C GLN A 194 -11.42 -30.54 20.81
N ALA A 195 -11.35 -29.26 21.19
CA ALA A 195 -11.50 -28.14 20.26
C ALA A 195 -10.17 -27.59 19.71
N GLU A 196 -9.04 -27.87 20.37
CA GLU A 196 -7.72 -27.30 20.04
C GLU A 196 -6.97 -28.13 18.98
N ALA A 197 -7.26 -29.43 18.87
CA ALA A 197 -6.61 -30.33 17.93
C ALA A 197 -7.07 -30.14 16.47
N SER A 198 -8.28 -29.61 16.26
CA SER A 198 -8.86 -29.41 14.92
C SER A 198 -8.46 -28.07 14.28
N ALA A 199 -8.01 -27.10 15.09
CA ALA A 199 -7.56 -25.80 14.60
C ALA A 199 -6.09 -25.79 14.12
N SER A 200 -5.26 -26.73 14.58
CA SER A 200 -3.84 -26.83 14.16
C SER A 200 -3.66 -27.37 12.74
N SER A 201 -4.68 -28.02 12.16
CA SER A 201 -4.63 -28.55 10.80
C SER A 201 -5.10 -27.55 9.73
N LEU A 202 -5.78 -26.46 10.12
CA LEU A 202 -6.19 -25.38 9.21
C LEU A 202 -5.22 -24.19 9.20
N MET A 203 -4.17 -24.22 10.01
CA MET A 203 -3.11 -23.22 9.91
C MET A 203 -2.35 -23.45 8.61
N ALA A 204 -2.49 -22.56 7.62
CA ALA A 204 -1.72 -22.59 6.40
C ALA A 204 -0.21 -22.57 6.75
N LYS A 205 0.45 -23.71 6.60
CA LYS A 205 1.87 -23.88 6.93
C LYS A 205 2.68 -23.25 5.82
N CYS A 206 3.50 -22.26 6.17
CA CYS A 206 4.39 -21.61 5.23
C CYS A 206 5.65 -22.45 5.04
N ASP A 207 5.95 -22.83 3.80
CA ASP A 207 7.12 -23.65 3.44
C ASP A 207 8.35 -22.83 3.00
N CYS A 208 8.35 -21.50 3.20
CA CYS A 208 9.48 -20.64 2.83
C CYS A 208 10.73 -20.88 3.70
N GLN A 209 11.91 -20.71 3.10
CA GLN A 209 13.17 -20.72 3.83
C GLN A 209 13.27 -19.52 4.78
N ARG A 210 13.31 -19.78 6.10
CA ARG A 210 13.35 -18.76 7.16
C ARG A 210 14.75 -18.13 7.33
N ARG A 211 15.23 -17.41 6.33
CA ARG A 211 16.51 -16.68 6.39
C ARG A 211 16.27 -15.18 6.30
N GLY A 212 16.66 -14.44 7.34
CA GLY A 212 16.51 -12.97 7.37
C GLY A 212 15.08 -12.50 7.14
N ARG A 213 14.90 -11.47 6.30
CA ARG A 213 13.58 -11.05 5.80
C ARG A 213 13.11 -12.04 4.73
N HIS A 214 11.96 -12.67 4.94
CA HIS A 214 11.43 -13.73 4.08
C HIS A 214 9.91 -13.59 3.93
N CYS A 215 9.28 -14.39 3.06
CA CYS A 215 7.86 -14.27 2.70
C CYS A 215 7.47 -12.87 2.18
N GLY A 216 8.43 -12.17 1.58
CA GLY A 216 8.21 -10.98 0.79
C GLY A 216 7.58 -11.31 -0.56
N GLU A 217 7.35 -10.27 -1.35
CA GLU A 217 6.66 -10.39 -2.64
C GLU A 217 7.43 -11.23 -3.68
N LEU A 218 8.75 -11.39 -3.50
CA LEU A 218 9.63 -12.15 -4.38
C LEU A 218 9.97 -13.56 -3.87
N ASP A 219 9.54 -13.91 -2.65
CA ASP A 219 9.99 -15.14 -1.97
C ASP A 219 9.11 -16.36 -2.29
N GLY A 220 8.17 -16.25 -3.23
CA GLY A 220 7.32 -17.36 -3.67
C GLY A 220 6.46 -17.98 -2.56
N CYS A 221 6.10 -17.20 -1.55
CA CYS A 221 5.37 -17.69 -0.39
C CYS A 221 3.97 -18.20 -0.77
N ALA A 222 3.71 -19.49 -0.56
CA ALA A 222 2.44 -20.13 -0.90
C ALA A 222 1.24 -19.47 -0.19
N ASN A 223 1.38 -19.15 1.10
CA ASN A 223 0.35 -18.42 1.83
C ASN A 223 0.09 -17.06 1.21
N ARG A 224 1.14 -16.31 0.84
CA ARG A 224 1.01 -15.00 0.17
C ARG A 224 0.35 -15.12 -1.21
N LEU A 225 0.71 -16.14 -1.99
CA LEU A 225 0.08 -16.43 -3.29
C LEU A 225 -1.40 -16.80 -3.14
N ALA A 226 -1.76 -17.45 -2.04
CA ALA A 226 -3.14 -17.79 -1.69
C ALA A 226 -3.90 -16.66 -0.97
N GLY A 227 -3.28 -15.50 -0.74
CA GLY A 227 -3.88 -14.39 0.01
C GLY A 227 -4.07 -14.65 1.50
N ILE A 228 -3.39 -15.65 2.07
CA ILE A 228 -3.45 -16.06 3.46
C ILE A 228 -2.21 -15.52 4.20
N GLU A 229 -2.38 -15.04 5.44
CA GLU A 229 -1.22 -14.65 6.26
C GLU A 229 -0.46 -15.87 6.79
N CYS A 230 0.86 -15.72 6.93
CA CYS A 230 1.68 -16.69 7.62
C CYS A 230 1.41 -16.63 9.12
N HIS A 231 1.26 -17.78 9.78
CA HIS A 231 1.10 -17.80 11.23
C HIS A 231 2.44 -17.47 11.94
N PRO A 232 2.47 -16.65 13.00
CA PRO A 232 3.70 -16.31 13.74
C PRO A 232 4.45 -17.52 14.27
N ALA A 233 3.75 -18.47 14.89
CA ALA A 233 4.37 -19.70 15.40
C ALA A 233 4.92 -20.60 14.27
N ALA A 234 4.35 -20.52 13.07
CA ALA A 234 4.73 -21.36 11.94
C ALA A 234 5.85 -20.75 11.09
N CYS A 235 5.92 -19.43 10.91
CA CYS A 235 6.91 -18.79 10.02
C CYS A 235 7.97 -17.99 10.78
N GLY A 236 7.70 -17.61 12.03
CA GLY A 236 8.66 -16.94 12.91
C GLY A 236 8.94 -15.47 12.56
N PRO A 237 9.85 -14.83 13.33
CA PRO A 237 10.22 -13.43 13.15
C PRO A 237 10.96 -13.20 11.82
N GLY A 238 10.72 -12.05 11.18
CA GLY A 238 11.30 -11.70 9.87
C GLY A 238 10.41 -12.03 8.67
N CYS A 239 9.27 -12.69 8.90
CA CYS A 239 8.26 -12.94 7.88
C CYS A 239 7.55 -11.63 7.51
N LEU A 240 7.58 -11.28 6.22
CA LEU A 240 6.93 -10.12 5.65
C LEU A 240 5.44 -10.37 5.36
N ASN A 241 4.96 -11.61 5.49
CA ASN A 241 3.56 -12.04 5.29
C ASN A 241 2.80 -12.27 6.62
N GLN A 242 3.10 -11.50 7.66
CA GLN A 242 2.44 -11.53 8.99
C GLN A 242 1.91 -10.13 9.33
N ARG A 243 0.87 -9.66 8.63
CA ARG A 243 0.46 -8.25 8.66
C ARG A 243 -0.51 -7.92 9.80
N LEU A 244 -1.40 -8.84 10.18
CA LEU A 244 -2.32 -8.68 11.34
C LEU A 244 -1.63 -9.00 12.66
N SER A 245 -0.83 -10.07 12.74
CA SER A 245 -0.24 -10.50 14.00
C SER A 245 0.86 -9.56 14.52
N ARG A 246 1.57 -8.79 13.66
CA ARG A 246 2.63 -7.87 14.13
C ARG A 246 2.11 -6.60 14.79
N PHE A 247 0.83 -6.27 14.63
CA PHE A 247 0.15 -5.22 15.41
C PHE A 247 -0.53 -5.75 16.69
N GLY A 248 -0.53 -7.06 16.92
CA GLY A 248 -1.06 -7.69 18.14
C GLY A 248 -0.07 -7.83 19.31
N TRP A 249 1.22 -7.47 19.14
CA TRP A 249 2.25 -7.65 20.17
C TRP A 249 2.64 -6.37 20.94
N LEU A 250 1.90 -5.27 20.78
CA LEU A 250 2.00 -4.11 21.69
C LEU A 250 0.90 -4.09 22.76
N ILE A 251 0.10 -5.15 22.85
CA ILE A 251 -0.88 -5.36 23.91
C ILE A 251 -0.56 -6.70 24.58
N GLY A 252 0.34 -6.67 25.57
CA GLY A 252 0.62 -7.85 26.40
C GLY A 252 2.07 -8.06 26.76
N ALA A 253 2.63 -7.17 27.58
CA ALA A 253 3.58 -7.53 28.65
C ALA A 253 3.90 -6.28 29.49
N VAL A 254 3.27 -6.23 30.67
CA VAL A 254 3.57 -5.45 31.90
C VAL A 254 3.70 -3.93 31.76
#